data_AF-A0A396FJU3-F1
#
_entry.id   AF-A0A396FJU3-F1
#
_cell.length_a   1.000
_cell.length_b   1.000
_cell.length_c   1.000
_cell.angle_alpha   90.00
_cell.angle_beta   90.00
_cell.angle_gamma   90.00
#
_symmetry.space_group_name_H-M   'P 1'
#
loop_
_entity.id
_entity.type
_entity.pdbx_description
1 polymer ?
#
loop_
_entity_poly.entity_id
_entity_poly.type
_entity_poly.pdbx_seq_one_letter_code
_entity_poly.pdbx_strand_id
1 'polypeptide(L)'
;MLTTKGFGLLTGSAGRGKTTAVRNWASGLNTSLYKVVYSSLSTLTVNDFYRNLAAELGAQPAFRKTDNFKIIQGEINRLVLEKRQTPVIIIDEANYIGNAVLNDLKMLFNFEMDSKDRAVILLSGLPQLNSTLRLSIHEPFRQRIVMNYNLEGMTKAEGHSYVTAKLNGAGCTQTVFEENALEAILNAANGTPRMINKLCNASLLVGNSSNLNIITADAVMQAINDCELG
;
A
#
# COMPACT_ATOMS: atom_id res chain seq x y z
N MET A 1 13.57 -2.42 -7.31
CA MET A 1 13.04 -3.23 -6.18
C MET A 1 13.22 -4.72 -6.41
N LEU A 2 12.90 -5.29 -7.58
CA LEU A 2 13.00 -6.75 -7.80
C LEU A 2 14.42 -7.32 -7.94
N THR A 3 15.41 -6.46 -8.19
CA THR A 3 16.85 -6.80 -8.20
C THR A 3 17.45 -6.85 -6.80
N THR A 4 16.76 -6.34 -5.78
CA THR A 4 17.23 -6.27 -4.39
C THR A 4 16.24 -7.03 -3.51
N LYS A 5 16.66 -8.18 -2.99
CA LYS A 5 15.89 -8.92 -1.99
C LYS A 5 16.05 -8.24 -0.61
N GLY A 6 15.15 -8.53 0.32
CA GLY A 6 15.14 -7.91 1.66
C GLY A 6 13.89 -7.09 1.94
N PHE A 7 13.97 -6.20 2.93
CA PHE A 7 12.83 -5.42 3.43
C PHE A 7 12.73 -4.06 2.73
N GLY A 8 11.55 -3.78 2.16
CA GLY A 8 11.14 -2.48 1.68
C GLY A 8 10.06 -1.89 2.59
N LEU A 9 10.10 -0.57 2.76
CA LEU A 9 9.13 0.20 3.53
C LEU A 9 8.50 1.24 2.61
N LEU A 10 7.17 1.19 2.49
CA LEU A 10 6.35 2.17 1.81
C LEU A 10 5.43 2.85 2.82
N THR A 11 5.70 4.11 3.13
CA THR A 11 4.87 4.90 4.04
C THR A 11 4.15 6.02 3.32
N GLY A 12 3.17 6.63 3.96
CA GLY A 12 2.42 7.76 3.40
C GLY A 12 1.08 7.94 4.07
N SER A 13 0.56 9.17 4.09
CA SER A 13 -0.70 9.48 4.77
C SER A 13 -1.89 8.69 4.20
N ALA A 14 -2.99 8.66 4.96
CA ALA A 14 -4.23 8.01 4.53
C ALA A 14 -4.73 8.62 3.20
N GLY A 15 -5.25 7.77 2.30
CA GLY A 15 -5.81 8.23 1.04
C GLY A 15 -4.81 8.60 -0.07
N ARG A 16 -3.48 8.52 0.18
CA ARG A 16 -2.42 8.81 -0.82
C ARG A 16 -2.18 7.74 -1.88
N GLY A 17 -2.94 6.66 -1.88
CA GLY A 17 -2.85 5.64 -2.93
C GLY A 17 -1.79 4.55 -2.71
N LYS A 18 -1.25 4.39 -1.50
CA LYS A 18 -0.29 3.32 -1.16
C LYS A 18 -0.74 1.93 -1.63
N THR A 19 -1.90 1.47 -1.18
CA THR A 19 -2.46 0.16 -1.58
C THR A 19 -2.67 0.06 -3.09
N THR A 20 -3.05 1.15 -3.76
CA THR A 20 -3.20 1.17 -5.23
C THR A 20 -1.85 1.00 -5.92
N ALA A 21 -0.80 1.72 -5.48
CA ALA A 21 0.54 1.60 -6.01
C ALA A 21 1.11 0.19 -5.80
N VAL A 22 0.95 -0.36 -4.60
CA VAL A 22 1.37 -1.72 -4.24
C VAL A 22 0.65 -2.77 -5.07
N ARG A 23 -0.68 -2.63 -5.24
CA ARG A 23 -1.49 -3.54 -6.06
C ARG A 23 -1.04 -3.53 -7.52
N ASN A 24 -0.89 -2.34 -8.10
CA ASN A 24 -0.47 -2.19 -9.49
C ASN A 24 0.94 -2.74 -9.72
N TRP A 25 1.86 -2.50 -8.78
CA TRP A 25 3.20 -3.09 -8.83
C TRP A 25 3.15 -4.62 -8.75
N ALA A 26 2.39 -5.17 -7.79
CA ALA A 26 2.26 -6.61 -7.60
C ALA A 26 1.60 -7.32 -8.79
N SER A 27 0.57 -6.71 -9.40
CA SER A 27 -0.10 -7.27 -10.59
C SER A 27 0.79 -7.28 -11.83
N GLY A 28 1.80 -6.40 -11.89
CA GLY A 28 2.77 -6.37 -12.98
C GLY A 28 3.89 -7.42 -12.87
N LEU A 29 3.94 -8.19 -11.76
CA LEU A 29 4.99 -9.20 -11.55
C LEU A 29 4.72 -10.46 -12.37
N ASN A 30 5.77 -10.99 -13.02
CA ASN A 30 5.69 -12.25 -13.74
C ASN A 30 5.44 -13.40 -12.75
N THR A 31 4.27 -14.03 -12.82
CA THR A 31 3.82 -15.12 -11.94
C THR A 31 4.67 -16.39 -12.05
N SER A 32 5.45 -16.55 -13.13
CA SER A 32 6.41 -17.65 -13.27
C SER A 32 7.68 -17.41 -12.44
N LEU A 33 8.03 -16.15 -12.17
CA LEU A 33 9.23 -15.76 -11.42
C LEU A 33 8.94 -15.33 -9.98
N TYR A 34 7.72 -14.89 -9.70
CA TYR A 34 7.35 -14.33 -8.40
C TYR A 34 6.08 -14.96 -7.85
N LYS A 35 6.11 -15.33 -6.56
CA LYS A 35 4.93 -15.73 -5.80
C LYS A 35 4.54 -14.59 -4.87
N VAL A 36 3.48 -13.88 -5.23
CA VAL A 36 2.96 -12.78 -4.40
C VAL A 36 2.06 -13.33 -3.30
N VAL A 37 2.27 -12.82 -2.09
CA VAL A 37 1.44 -12.97 -0.90
C VAL A 37 1.07 -11.58 -0.42
N TYR A 38 -0.20 -11.35 -0.14
CA TYR A 38 -0.71 -10.08 0.37
C TYR A 38 -1.48 -10.31 1.67
N SER A 39 -1.14 -9.57 2.71
CA SER A 39 -1.92 -9.55 3.95
C SER A 39 -2.11 -8.10 4.41
N SER A 40 -3.36 -7.73 4.72
CA SER A 40 -3.70 -6.48 5.40
C SER A 40 -4.06 -6.71 6.87
N LEU A 41 -3.94 -7.95 7.36
CA LEU A 41 -4.34 -8.35 8.70
C LEU A 41 -3.18 -8.10 9.68
N SER A 42 -3.12 -6.87 10.19
CA SER A 42 -1.95 -6.39 10.94
C SER A 42 -2.13 -6.40 12.47
N THR A 43 -3.35 -6.58 12.98
CA THR A 43 -3.66 -6.68 14.43
C THR A 43 -3.62 -8.12 14.93
N LEU A 44 -2.50 -8.81 14.72
CA LEU A 44 -2.34 -10.22 15.07
C LEU A 44 -1.47 -10.42 16.30
N THR A 45 -1.77 -11.47 17.06
CA THR A 45 -0.77 -12.02 17.98
C THR A 45 0.40 -12.58 17.18
N VAL A 46 1.55 -12.77 17.83
CA VAL A 46 2.72 -13.39 17.20
C VAL A 46 2.36 -14.74 16.58
N ASN A 47 1.66 -15.62 17.29
CA ASN A 47 1.36 -16.94 16.74
C ASN A 47 0.38 -16.86 15.56
N ASP A 48 -0.60 -15.95 15.61
CA ASP A 48 -1.56 -15.79 14.51
C ASP A 48 -0.90 -15.21 13.26
N PHE A 49 0.08 -14.32 13.41
CA PHE A 49 0.89 -13.83 12.30
C PHE A 49 1.61 -14.99 11.58
N TYR A 50 2.25 -15.89 12.34
CA TYR A 50 2.92 -17.06 11.78
C TYR A 50 1.96 -18.01 11.07
N ARG A 51 0.79 -18.28 11.68
CA ARG A 51 -0.22 -19.15 11.09
C ARG A 51 -0.79 -18.55 9.81
N ASN A 52 -1.07 -17.25 9.80
CA ASN A 52 -1.56 -16.54 8.62
C ASN A 52 -0.50 -16.58 7.50
N LEU A 53 0.76 -16.25 7.80
CA LEU A 53 1.82 -16.26 6.80
C LEU A 53 2.07 -17.66 6.21
N ALA A 54 2.04 -18.71 7.05
CA ALA A 54 2.16 -20.09 6.57
C ALA A 54 1.02 -20.45 5.60
N ALA A 55 -0.21 -20.09 5.94
CA ALA A 55 -1.39 -20.32 5.10
C ALA A 55 -1.30 -19.57 3.75
N GLU A 56 -0.92 -18.29 3.79
CA GLU A 56 -0.79 -17.46 2.58
C GLU A 56 0.32 -17.94 1.63
N LEU A 57 1.40 -18.53 2.18
CA LEU A 57 2.45 -19.20 1.39
C LEU A 57 1.98 -20.54 0.78
N GLY A 58 0.79 -21.01 1.14
CA GLY A 58 0.17 -22.25 0.64
C GLY A 58 0.46 -23.49 1.47
N ALA A 59 0.94 -23.33 2.71
CA ALA A 59 1.15 -24.44 3.64
C ALA A 59 -0.01 -24.57 4.65
N GLN A 60 -0.12 -25.76 5.26
CA GLN A 60 -1.05 -25.98 6.37
C GLN A 60 -0.44 -25.45 7.68
N PRO A 61 -1.06 -24.46 8.35
CA PRO A 61 -0.50 -23.89 9.57
C PRO A 61 -0.60 -24.87 10.74
N ALA A 62 0.45 -24.91 11.57
CA ALA A 62 0.50 -25.64 12.82
C ALA A 62 -0.07 -24.81 13.99
N PHE A 63 -0.25 -25.45 15.15
CA PHE A 63 -0.68 -24.75 16.37
C PHE A 63 0.44 -23.94 17.02
N ARG A 64 1.68 -24.45 17.00
CA ARG A 64 2.83 -23.84 17.68
C ARG A 64 3.62 -22.92 16.76
N LYS A 65 4.06 -21.78 17.29
CA LYS A 65 4.92 -20.81 16.59
C LYS A 65 6.17 -21.47 16.00
N THR A 66 6.84 -22.35 16.77
CA THR A 66 8.09 -23.00 16.35
C THR A 66 7.92 -23.90 15.14
N ASP A 67 6.76 -24.54 15.02
CA ASP A 67 6.46 -25.43 13.88
C ASP A 67 6.12 -24.57 12.66
N ASN A 68 5.31 -23.52 12.84
CA ASN A 68 5.05 -22.55 11.77
C ASN A 68 6.32 -21.83 11.28
N PHE A 69 7.27 -21.53 12.16
CA PHE A 69 8.57 -20.96 11.77
C PHE A 69 9.28 -21.86 10.75
N LYS A 70 9.36 -23.17 11.05
CA LYS A 70 9.99 -24.15 10.15
C LYS A 70 9.21 -24.31 8.85
N ILE A 71 7.88 -24.33 8.92
CA ILE A 71 7.00 -24.42 7.75
C ILE A 71 7.23 -23.22 6.81
N ILE A 72 7.22 -21.99 7.35
CA ILE A 72 7.44 -20.77 6.57
C ILE A 72 8.83 -20.80 5.90
N GLN A 73 9.89 -21.09 6.67
CA GLN A 73 11.24 -21.18 6.12
C GLN A 73 11.37 -22.28 5.06
N GLY A 74 10.73 -23.43 5.28
CA GLY A 74 10.67 -24.53 4.33
C GLY A 74 10.01 -24.12 3.01
N GLU A 75 8.84 -23.48 3.08
CA GLU A 75 8.14 -23.03 1.87
C GLU A 75 8.90 -21.93 1.11
N ILE A 76 9.52 -20.98 1.81
CA ILE A 76 10.37 -19.97 1.15
C ILE A 76 11.54 -20.66 0.42
N ASN A 77 12.16 -21.66 1.04
CA ASN A 77 13.25 -22.42 0.41
C ASN A 77 12.75 -23.21 -0.80
N ARG A 78 11.58 -23.83 -0.69
CA ARG A 78 10.95 -24.56 -1.80
C ARG A 78 10.68 -23.64 -2.99
N LEU A 79 10.10 -22.47 -2.74
CA LEU A 79 9.84 -21.47 -3.78
C LEU A 79 11.14 -21.06 -4.48
N VAL A 80 12.18 -20.73 -3.73
CA VAL A 80 13.43 -20.18 -4.28
C VAL A 80 14.30 -21.25 -4.94
N LEU A 81 14.52 -22.38 -4.28
CA LEU A 81 15.51 -23.38 -4.70
C LEU A 81 14.93 -24.38 -5.71
N GLU A 82 13.69 -24.84 -5.49
CA GLU A 82 13.06 -25.84 -6.35
C GLU A 82 12.28 -25.18 -7.49
N LYS A 83 11.41 -24.21 -7.16
CA LYS A 83 10.55 -23.56 -8.17
C LYS A 83 11.21 -22.39 -8.89
N ARG A 84 12.39 -21.93 -8.43
CA ARG A 84 13.08 -20.74 -8.94
C ARG A 84 12.18 -19.48 -8.91
N GLN A 85 11.26 -19.43 -7.95
CA GLN A 85 10.36 -18.32 -7.71
C GLN A 85 10.80 -17.52 -6.50
N THR A 86 10.78 -16.18 -6.63
CA THR A 86 11.02 -15.29 -5.49
C THR A 86 9.71 -14.99 -4.79
N PRO A 87 9.54 -15.35 -3.51
CA PRO A 87 8.39 -14.92 -2.73
C PRO A 87 8.42 -13.39 -2.52
N VAL A 88 7.27 -12.76 -2.75
CA VAL A 88 7.02 -11.34 -2.52
C VAL A 88 5.90 -11.24 -1.49
N ILE A 89 6.24 -10.82 -0.27
CA ILE A 89 5.32 -10.79 0.87
C ILE A 89 5.01 -9.33 1.16
N ILE A 90 3.76 -8.95 0.91
CA ILE A 90 3.26 -7.60 1.10
C ILE A 90 2.43 -7.58 2.36
N ILE A 91 2.81 -6.74 3.32
CA ILE A 91 2.05 -6.50 4.55
C ILE A 91 1.56 -5.06 4.52
N ASP A 92 0.27 -4.88 4.25
CA ASP A 92 -0.39 -3.58 4.23
C ASP A 92 -0.95 -3.22 5.61
N GLU A 93 -1.16 -1.94 5.85
CA GLU A 93 -1.53 -1.41 7.18
C GLU A 93 -0.52 -1.83 8.29
N ALA A 94 0.77 -1.95 7.94
CA ALA A 94 1.83 -2.45 8.79
C ALA A 94 2.09 -1.58 10.05
N ASN A 95 1.54 -0.37 10.10
CA ASN A 95 1.55 0.48 11.30
C ASN A 95 0.79 -0.12 12.49
N TYR A 96 -0.06 -1.14 12.29
CA TYR A 96 -0.73 -1.85 13.38
C TYR A 96 0.01 -3.09 13.88
N ILE A 97 1.12 -3.47 13.24
CA ILE A 97 1.90 -4.62 13.64
C ILE A 97 2.56 -4.35 15.00
N GLY A 98 2.36 -5.28 15.94
CA GLY A 98 2.98 -5.21 17.26
C GLY A 98 4.51 -5.37 17.21
N ASN A 99 5.21 -4.75 18.16
CA ASN A 99 6.68 -4.79 18.24
C ASN A 99 7.26 -6.23 18.23
N ALA A 100 6.58 -7.18 18.87
CA ALA A 100 7.01 -8.58 18.90
C ALA A 100 7.00 -9.23 17.52
N VAL A 101 6.02 -8.89 16.67
CA VAL A 101 5.95 -9.41 15.28
C VAL A 101 7.02 -8.76 14.41
N LEU A 102 7.28 -7.45 14.55
CA LEU A 102 8.37 -6.78 13.84
C LEU A 102 9.74 -7.41 14.14
N ASN A 103 10.00 -7.76 15.41
CA ASN A 103 11.21 -8.48 15.81
C ASN A 103 11.29 -9.88 15.19
N ASP A 104 10.16 -10.59 15.13
CA ASP A 104 10.09 -11.92 14.54
C ASP A 104 10.28 -11.92 13.01
N LEU A 105 9.88 -10.85 12.30
CA LEU A 105 10.15 -10.71 10.86
C LEU A 105 11.64 -10.85 10.57
N LYS A 106 12.51 -10.22 11.36
CA LYS A 106 13.98 -10.39 11.23
C LYS A 106 14.37 -11.86 11.32
N MET A 107 13.83 -12.59 12.29
CA MET A 107 14.18 -13.99 12.53
C MET A 107 13.67 -14.90 11.40
N LEU A 108 12.43 -14.69 10.95
CA LEU A 108 11.79 -15.46 9.88
C LEU A 108 12.56 -15.39 8.57
N PHE A 109 13.03 -14.20 8.22
CA PHE A 109 13.72 -13.95 6.96
C PHE A 109 15.24 -13.98 7.07
N ASN A 110 15.80 -14.50 8.17
CA ASN A 110 17.21 -14.81 8.28
C ASN A 110 17.49 -16.18 7.63
N PHE A 111 18.18 -16.19 6.48
CA PHE A 111 18.60 -17.41 5.78
C PHE A 111 20.12 -17.45 5.59
N GLU A 112 20.68 -18.66 5.62
CA GLU A 112 22.13 -18.91 5.46
C GLU A 112 22.98 -18.02 6.40
N MET A 113 22.62 -17.96 7.69
CA MET A 113 23.29 -17.10 8.69
C MET A 113 23.35 -15.63 8.25
N ASP A 114 22.22 -15.09 7.78
CA ASP A 114 22.03 -13.72 7.29
C ASP A 114 22.84 -13.36 6.02
N SER A 115 23.40 -14.34 5.31
CA SER A 115 24.19 -14.09 4.08
C SER A 115 23.33 -13.96 2.82
N LYS A 116 22.05 -14.37 2.86
CA LYS A 116 21.14 -14.26 1.71
C LYS A 116 19.73 -13.90 2.13
N ASP A 117 19.18 -12.86 1.49
CA ASP A 117 17.74 -12.63 1.49
C ASP A 117 17.08 -13.54 0.45
N ARG A 118 16.12 -14.36 0.89
CA ARG A 118 15.38 -15.29 0.00
C ARG A 118 14.01 -14.75 -0.43
N ALA A 119 13.53 -13.67 0.18
CA ALA A 119 12.23 -13.07 -0.10
C ALA A 119 12.35 -11.55 -0.30
N VAL A 120 11.34 -10.96 -0.94
CA VAL A 120 11.07 -9.52 -0.91
C VAL A 120 9.94 -9.30 0.08
N ILE A 121 10.15 -8.46 1.09
CA ILE A 121 9.13 -8.12 2.07
C ILE A 121 8.82 -6.65 1.92
N LEU A 122 7.57 -6.30 1.60
CA LEU A 122 7.13 -4.92 1.49
C LEU A 122 6.16 -4.59 2.63
N LEU A 123 6.61 -3.74 3.55
CA LEU A 123 5.75 -3.17 4.58
C LEU A 123 5.13 -1.88 4.04
N SER A 124 3.81 -1.83 3.92
CA SER A 124 3.04 -0.64 3.55
C SER A 124 2.27 -0.14 4.77
N GLY A 125 2.35 1.14 5.09
CA GLY A 125 1.66 1.67 6.28
C GLY A 125 1.64 3.19 6.37
N LEU A 126 1.11 3.69 7.48
CA LEU A 126 1.11 5.13 7.78
C LEU A 126 2.52 5.61 8.22
N PRO A 127 2.82 6.94 8.16
CA PRO A 127 4.12 7.48 8.53
C PRO A 127 4.57 7.16 9.97
N GLN A 128 3.62 6.87 10.87
CA GLN A 128 3.86 6.41 12.23
C GLN A 128 4.74 5.15 12.28
N LEU A 129 4.67 4.28 11.26
CA LEU A 129 5.53 3.11 11.16
C LEU A 129 7.02 3.47 11.12
N ASN A 130 7.40 4.58 10.46
CA ASN A 130 8.77 5.08 10.51
C ASN A 130 9.19 5.47 11.93
N SER A 131 8.29 6.10 12.69
CA SER A 131 8.54 6.45 14.09
C SER A 131 8.72 5.22 14.97
N THR A 132 7.87 4.20 14.79
CA THR A 132 8.02 2.91 15.48
C THR A 132 9.37 2.28 15.17
N LEU A 133 9.75 2.19 13.89
CA LEU A 133 11.01 1.60 13.46
C LEU A 133 12.25 2.41 13.86
N ARG A 134 12.08 3.68 14.28
CA ARG A 134 13.16 4.49 14.83
C ARG A 134 13.54 4.14 16.27
N LEU A 135 12.65 3.47 17.02
CA LEU A 135 12.92 3.06 18.38
C LEU A 135 14.12 2.08 18.45
N SER A 136 14.94 2.18 19.49
CA SER A 136 16.18 1.38 19.61
C SER A 136 15.95 -0.12 19.58
N ILE A 137 14.79 -0.60 20.07
CA ILE A 137 14.42 -2.02 20.01
C ILE A 137 14.35 -2.55 18.56
N HIS A 138 14.06 -1.69 17.59
CA HIS A 138 13.94 -2.05 16.17
C HIS A 138 15.19 -1.75 15.36
N GLU A 139 16.26 -1.25 15.98
CA GLU A 139 17.51 -0.95 15.28
C GLU A 139 18.03 -2.12 14.43
N PRO A 140 18.05 -3.38 14.93
CA PRO A 140 18.53 -4.50 14.12
C PRO A 140 17.63 -4.83 12.93
N PHE A 141 16.32 -4.58 13.03
CA PHE A 141 15.40 -4.75 11.90
C PHE A 141 15.55 -3.61 10.89
N ARG A 142 15.68 -2.36 11.38
CA ARG A 142 15.87 -1.16 10.56
C ARG A 142 17.11 -1.26 9.67
N GLN A 143 18.20 -1.84 10.16
CA GLN A 143 19.41 -2.06 9.36
C GLN A 143 19.21 -3.02 8.17
N ARG A 144 18.16 -3.86 8.20
CA ARG A 144 17.81 -4.76 7.08
C ARG A 144 16.83 -4.14 6.08
N ILE A 145 16.37 -2.92 6.31
CA ILE A 145 15.51 -2.19 5.38
C ILE A 145 16.40 -1.61 4.28
N VAL A 146 16.35 -2.23 3.10
CA VAL A 146 17.15 -1.84 1.93
C VAL A 146 16.52 -0.67 1.16
N MET A 147 15.23 -0.42 1.38
CA MET A 147 14.50 0.67 0.74
C MET A 147 13.45 1.22 1.69
N ASN A 148 13.43 2.54 1.85
CA ASN A 148 12.38 3.26 2.57
C ASN A 148 11.90 4.43 1.71
N TYR A 149 10.62 4.42 1.33
CA TYR A 149 10.00 5.47 0.55
C TYR A 149 8.75 5.99 1.25
N ASN A 150 8.61 7.31 1.31
CA ASN A 150 7.43 7.98 1.81
C ASN A 150 6.65 8.57 0.62
N LEU A 151 5.46 8.03 0.36
CA LEU A 151 4.56 8.46 -0.69
C LEU A 151 3.97 9.83 -0.35
N GLU A 152 4.37 10.80 -1.14
CA GLU A 152 3.90 12.17 -1.03
C GLU A 152 2.51 12.36 -1.65
N GLY A 153 1.94 13.54 -1.44
CA GLY A 153 0.69 13.90 -2.11
C GLY A 153 0.97 14.17 -3.59
N MET A 154 -0.04 13.98 -4.43
CA MET A 154 0.05 14.37 -5.83
C MET A 154 0.29 15.87 -5.95
N THR A 155 1.21 16.24 -6.83
CA THR A 155 1.30 17.61 -7.33
C THR A 155 0.02 17.98 -8.09
N LYS A 156 -0.19 19.27 -8.35
CA LYS A 156 -1.34 19.72 -9.14
C LYS A 156 -1.36 19.06 -10.52
N ALA A 157 -0.23 19.02 -11.22
CA ALA A 157 -0.11 18.40 -12.55
C ALA A 157 -0.46 16.90 -12.54
N GLU A 158 0.01 16.16 -11.52
CA GLU A 158 -0.39 14.76 -11.31
C GLU A 158 -1.87 14.63 -11.00
N GLY A 159 -2.43 15.56 -10.21
CA GLY A 159 -3.86 15.64 -9.90
C GLY A 159 -4.73 15.84 -11.14
N HIS A 160 -4.37 16.76 -12.04
CA HIS A 160 -5.04 16.95 -13.33
C HIS A 160 -5.00 15.66 -14.14
N SER A 161 -3.80 15.08 -14.31
CA SER A 161 -3.62 13.83 -15.05
C SER A 161 -4.42 12.68 -14.46
N TYR A 162 -4.51 12.62 -13.13
CA TYR A 162 -5.27 11.62 -12.39
C TYR A 162 -6.78 11.74 -12.64
N VAL A 163 -7.34 12.95 -12.57
CA VAL A 163 -8.78 13.17 -12.85
C VAL A 163 -9.11 12.86 -14.31
N THR A 164 -8.28 13.31 -15.25
CA THR A 164 -8.44 12.99 -16.68
C THR A 164 -8.40 11.48 -16.93
N ALA A 165 -7.43 10.76 -16.35
CA ALA A 165 -7.36 9.31 -16.49
C ALA A 165 -8.59 8.60 -15.89
N LYS A 166 -9.15 9.14 -14.79
CA LYS A 166 -10.39 8.61 -14.18
C LYS A 166 -11.61 8.82 -15.08
N LEU A 167 -11.77 10.00 -15.66
CA LEU A 167 -12.85 10.31 -16.60
C LEU A 167 -12.75 9.44 -17.86
N ASN A 168 -11.55 9.34 -18.44
CA ASN A 168 -11.29 8.46 -19.59
C ASN A 168 -11.60 7.00 -19.27
N GLY A 169 -11.21 6.52 -18.09
CA GLY A 169 -11.52 5.17 -17.62
C GLY A 169 -13.01 4.91 -17.41
N ALA A 170 -13.81 5.95 -17.19
CA ALA A 170 -15.28 5.89 -17.15
C ALA A 170 -15.92 6.03 -18.55
N GLY A 171 -15.12 6.11 -19.62
CA GLY A 171 -15.60 6.28 -21.00
C GLY A 171 -16.01 7.71 -21.34
N CYS A 172 -15.67 8.70 -20.52
CA CYS A 172 -16.00 10.10 -20.77
C CYS A 172 -15.02 10.71 -21.77
N THR A 173 -15.54 11.22 -22.88
CA THR A 173 -14.77 11.92 -23.92
C THR A 173 -15.02 13.43 -23.94
N GLN A 174 -15.97 13.90 -23.14
CA GLN A 174 -16.36 15.31 -23.02
C GLN A 174 -15.68 15.97 -21.83
N THR A 175 -15.54 17.29 -21.90
CA THR A 175 -15.08 18.10 -20.78
C THR A 175 -16.15 18.12 -19.69
N VAL A 176 -15.78 17.67 -18.49
CA VAL A 176 -16.71 17.57 -17.34
C VAL A 176 -16.52 18.71 -16.36
N PHE A 177 -15.29 19.17 -16.17
CA PHE A 177 -14.94 20.25 -15.24
C PHE A 177 -14.35 21.43 -16.03
N GLU A 178 -14.71 22.64 -15.65
CA GLU A 178 -13.95 23.82 -16.05
C GLU A 178 -12.56 23.80 -15.38
N GLU A 179 -11.59 24.48 -15.98
CA GLU A 179 -10.22 24.53 -15.46
C GLU A 179 -10.19 25.06 -14.00
N ASN A 180 -10.90 26.16 -13.74
CA ASN A 180 -10.99 26.76 -12.40
C ASN A 180 -11.68 25.83 -11.38
N ALA A 181 -12.65 25.02 -11.84
CA ALA A 181 -13.32 24.04 -11.00
C ALA A 181 -12.36 22.92 -10.59
N LEU A 182 -11.58 22.42 -11.55
CA LEU A 182 -10.57 21.40 -11.31
C LEU A 182 -9.45 21.93 -10.41
N GLU A 183 -8.98 23.16 -10.61
CA GLU A 183 -8.01 23.79 -9.72
C GLU A 183 -8.54 23.89 -8.28
N ALA A 184 -9.79 24.30 -8.09
CA ALA A 184 -10.42 24.39 -6.77
C ALA A 184 -10.46 23.01 -6.07
N ILE A 185 -10.83 21.95 -6.80
CA ILE A 185 -10.80 20.56 -6.29
C ILE A 185 -9.39 20.17 -5.85
N LEU A 186 -8.38 20.42 -6.70
CA LEU A 186 -7.00 20.01 -6.43
C LEU A 186 -6.38 20.78 -5.26
N ASN A 187 -6.70 22.07 -5.13
CA ASN A 187 -6.30 22.89 -3.98
C ASN A 187 -6.91 22.35 -2.68
N ALA A 188 -8.23 22.11 -2.66
CA ALA A 188 -8.94 21.61 -1.48
C ALA A 188 -8.52 20.17 -1.11
N ALA A 189 -8.19 19.34 -2.09
CA ALA A 189 -7.77 17.96 -1.84
C ALA A 189 -6.35 17.81 -1.29
N ASN A 190 -5.52 18.85 -1.37
CA ASN A 190 -4.14 18.89 -0.91
C ASN A 190 -3.33 17.64 -1.34
N GLY A 191 -3.43 17.30 -2.63
CA GLY A 191 -2.73 16.17 -3.25
C GLY A 191 -3.17 14.78 -2.76
N THR A 192 -4.33 14.66 -2.10
CA THR A 192 -4.83 13.35 -1.62
C THR A 192 -5.85 12.76 -2.60
N PRO A 193 -5.52 11.68 -3.35
CA PRO A 193 -6.42 11.04 -4.31
C PRO A 193 -7.82 10.71 -3.78
N ARG A 194 -7.91 10.23 -2.54
CA ARG A 194 -9.21 9.95 -1.91
C ARG A 194 -10.05 11.23 -1.78
N MET A 195 -9.43 12.34 -1.41
CA MET A 195 -10.13 13.63 -1.30
C MET A 195 -10.47 14.19 -2.67
N ILE A 196 -9.57 14.08 -3.66
CA ILE A 196 -9.87 14.44 -5.05
C ILE A 196 -11.14 13.71 -5.51
N ASN A 197 -11.20 12.39 -5.33
CA ASN A 197 -12.40 11.61 -5.70
C ASN A 197 -13.65 12.06 -4.94
N LYS A 198 -13.54 12.32 -3.62
CA LYS A 198 -14.67 12.78 -2.80
C LYS A 198 -15.24 14.08 -3.35
N LEU A 199 -14.37 15.05 -3.59
CA LEU A 199 -14.73 16.37 -4.10
C LEU A 199 -15.28 16.29 -5.53
N CYS A 200 -14.61 15.58 -6.44
CA CYS A 200 -15.14 15.36 -7.80
C CYS A 200 -16.55 14.78 -7.77
N ASN A 201 -16.79 13.72 -6.99
CA ASN A 201 -18.11 13.09 -6.89
C ASN A 201 -19.16 14.04 -6.30
N ALA A 202 -18.81 14.78 -5.24
CA ALA A 202 -19.71 15.75 -4.64
C ALA A 202 -20.06 16.88 -5.62
N SER A 203 -19.08 17.41 -6.34
CA SER A 203 -19.30 18.45 -7.35
C SER A 203 -20.16 17.96 -8.52
N LEU A 204 -20.00 16.69 -8.94
CA LEU A 204 -20.86 16.07 -9.95
C LEU A 204 -22.32 15.96 -9.49
N LEU A 205 -22.55 15.62 -8.21
CA LEU A 205 -23.90 15.57 -7.63
C LEU A 205 -24.55 16.96 -7.58
N VAL A 206 -23.80 17.98 -7.14
CA VAL A 206 -24.25 19.38 -7.15
C VAL A 206 -24.59 19.82 -8.57
N GLY A 207 -23.70 19.58 -9.53
CA GLY A 207 -23.92 19.93 -10.93
C GLY A 207 -25.16 19.27 -11.52
N ASN A 208 -25.38 17.99 -11.23
CA ASN A 208 -26.58 17.28 -11.66
C ASN A 208 -27.86 17.87 -11.03
N SER A 209 -27.83 18.22 -9.74
CA SER A 209 -28.98 18.84 -9.08
C SER A 209 -29.33 20.23 -9.63
N SER A 210 -28.31 20.93 -10.15
CA SER A 210 -28.43 22.26 -10.76
C SER A 210 -28.57 22.22 -12.29
N ASN A 211 -28.76 21.04 -12.90
CA ASN A 211 -28.84 20.83 -14.34
C ASN A 211 -27.67 21.46 -15.14
N LEU A 212 -26.45 21.40 -14.59
CA LEU A 212 -25.24 21.89 -15.24
C LEU A 212 -24.69 20.84 -16.21
N ASN A 213 -24.33 21.26 -17.41
CA ASN A 213 -23.64 20.42 -18.39
C ASN A 213 -22.12 20.33 -18.13
N ILE A 214 -21.55 21.32 -17.45
CA ILE A 214 -20.13 21.39 -17.07
C ILE A 214 -20.06 21.87 -15.62
N ILE A 215 -19.21 21.24 -14.81
CA ILE A 215 -18.99 21.61 -13.41
C ILE A 215 -18.14 22.88 -13.34
N THR A 216 -18.74 23.93 -12.76
CA THR A 216 -18.12 25.24 -12.54
C THR A 216 -17.43 25.32 -11.18
N ALA A 217 -16.61 26.35 -10.98
CA ALA A 217 -15.97 26.61 -9.69
C ALA A 217 -17.00 26.82 -8.56
N ASP A 218 -18.14 27.46 -8.84
CA ASP A 218 -19.20 27.69 -7.85
C ASP A 218 -19.83 26.37 -7.36
N ALA A 219 -20.07 25.42 -8.27
CA ALA A 219 -20.57 24.10 -7.93
C ALA A 219 -19.55 23.31 -7.07
N VAL A 220 -18.26 23.50 -7.31
CA VAL A 220 -17.20 22.93 -6.48
C VAL A 220 -17.17 23.56 -5.09
N MET A 221 -17.26 24.88 -4.99
CA MET A 221 -17.27 25.58 -3.70
C MET A 221 -18.49 25.18 -2.85
N GLN A 222 -19.65 25.04 -3.48
CA GLN A 222 -20.83 24.49 -2.81
C GLN A 222 -20.57 23.06 -2.29
N ALA A 223 -20.01 22.18 -3.13
CA ALA A 223 -19.69 20.81 -2.73
C ALA A 223 -18.65 20.73 -1.60
N ILE A 224 -17.68 21.64 -1.57
CA ILE A 224 -16.68 21.75 -0.49
C ILE A 224 -17.37 22.10 0.83
N ASN A 225 -18.22 23.14 0.83
CA ASN A 225 -18.95 23.57 2.02
C ASN A 225 -19.86 22.45 2.57
N ASP A 226 -20.56 21.74 1.69
CA ASP A 226 -21.42 20.62 2.07
C ASP A 226 -20.60 19.45 2.65
N CYS A 227 -19.36 19.26 2.18
CA CYS A 227 -18.45 18.23 2.68
C CYS A 227 -17.75 18.56 4.00
N GLU A 228 -17.71 19.84 4.42
CA GLU A 228 -17.16 20.28 5.70
C GLU A 228 -18.21 20.29 6.82
N LEU A 229 -19.49 20.45 6.46
CA LEU A 229 -20.61 20.50 7.40
C LEU A 229 -21.24 19.12 7.72
N GLY A 230 -20.74 18.04 7.11
CA GLY A 230 -21.18 16.66 7.34
C GLY A 230 -20.04 15.70 7.66
#